data_AF-G3N9Q8-F1
#
_entry.id   AF-G3N9Q8-F1
#
_cell.length_a   1.000
_cell.length_b   1.000
_cell.length_c   1.000
_cell.angle_alpha   90.00
_cell.angle_beta   90.00
_cell.angle_gamma   90.00
#
_symmetry.space_group_name_H-M   'P 1'
#
loop_
_entity.id
_entity.type
_entity.pdbx_description
1 polymer ?
#
loop_
_entity_poly.entity_id
_entity_poly.type
_entity_poly.pdbx_seq_one_letter_code
_entity_poly.pdbx_strand_id
1 'polypeptide(L)'
;MGSGAARCRRCASGYTLTGSKCVDVDECSDRILACRGLDEICTNTEGSFRCDCAEGFVRRDAVCVKKQHPGVQEKGLFEDIQDDEVEVLQQMLFGVVLCALATLAAKGDLVYTSVFMGAVAAMAGYWLSDRGDRLLGSLLKGR
;
A
#
# COMPACT_ATOMS: atom_id res chain seq x y z
N MET A 1 37.92 -64.12 -10.38
CA MET A 1 36.55 -63.55 -10.32
C MET A 1 36.37 -62.93 -8.94
N GLY A 2 36.36 -61.59 -8.84
CA GLY A 2 36.22 -60.87 -7.58
C GLY A 2 34.76 -60.50 -7.34
N SER A 3 34.12 -61.18 -6.40
CA SER A 3 32.76 -60.92 -5.92
C SER A 3 32.75 -59.66 -5.04
N GLY A 4 32.66 -58.48 -5.67
CA GLY A 4 32.41 -57.23 -4.95
C GLY A 4 30.92 -56.94 -4.88
N ALA A 5 30.40 -56.66 -3.68
CA ALA A 5 29.04 -56.17 -3.49
C ALA A 5 28.78 -55.02 -4.48
N ALA A 6 27.72 -55.13 -5.30
CA ALA A 6 27.30 -54.05 -6.17
C ALA A 6 27.16 -52.79 -5.32
N ARG A 7 28.10 -51.84 -5.47
CA ARG A 7 28.07 -50.58 -4.74
C ARG A 7 26.77 -49.91 -5.17
N CYS A 8 25.74 -49.92 -4.33
CA CYS A 8 24.54 -49.12 -4.58
C CYS A 8 25.02 -47.68 -4.68
N ARG A 9 24.99 -47.14 -5.91
CA ARG A 9 25.27 -45.73 -6.16
C ARG A 9 24.09 -44.95 -5.63
N ARG A 10 24.12 -44.65 -4.32
CA ARG A 10 23.17 -43.72 -3.71
C ARG A 10 23.50 -42.32 -4.19
N CYS A 11 22.48 -41.61 -4.64
CA CYS A 11 22.57 -40.19 -4.94
C CYS A 11 22.54 -39.38 -3.63
N ALA A 12 22.98 -38.12 -3.70
CA ALA A 12 22.80 -37.18 -2.60
C ALA A 12 21.31 -36.93 -2.35
N SER A 13 20.96 -36.40 -1.16
CA SER A 13 19.60 -35.92 -0.89
C SER A 13 19.18 -34.90 -1.95
N GLY A 14 17.92 -34.98 -2.43
CA GLY A 14 17.42 -34.14 -3.52
C GLY A 14 17.71 -34.68 -4.93
N TYR A 15 18.35 -35.84 -5.07
CA TYR A 15 18.66 -36.44 -6.37
C TYR A 15 18.10 -37.85 -6.52
N THR A 16 17.58 -38.17 -7.71
CA THR A 16 17.14 -39.51 -8.10
C THR A 16 18.12 -40.18 -9.04
N LEU A 17 18.24 -41.51 -8.92
CA LEU A 17 19.12 -42.30 -9.79
C LEU A 17 18.36 -42.66 -11.08
N THR A 18 18.66 -41.98 -12.17
CA THR A 18 18.11 -42.29 -13.49
C THR A 18 19.20 -42.99 -14.32
N GLY A 19 19.11 -44.32 -14.40
CA GLY A 19 20.12 -45.18 -15.01
C GLY A 19 21.40 -45.24 -14.18
N SER A 20 22.44 -44.51 -14.59
CA SER A 20 23.76 -44.47 -13.92
C SER A 20 24.20 -43.06 -13.48
N LYS A 21 23.32 -42.07 -13.66
CA LYS A 21 23.52 -40.66 -13.29
C LYS A 21 22.53 -40.25 -12.20
N CYS A 22 22.96 -39.34 -11.34
CA CYS A 22 22.09 -38.67 -10.38
C CYS A 22 21.51 -37.44 -11.06
N VAL A 23 20.18 -37.41 -11.16
CA VAL A 23 19.42 -36.29 -11.73
C VAL A 23 18.73 -35.59 -10.57
N ASP A 24 18.78 -34.26 -10.59
CA ASP A 24 18.12 -33.41 -9.62
C ASP A 24 16.61 -33.67 -9.62
N VAL A 25 16.01 -33.72 -8.44
CA VAL A 25 14.56 -33.83 -8.30
C VAL A 25 13.99 -32.43 -8.32
N ASP A 26 13.13 -32.13 -9.30
CA ASP A 26 12.43 -30.86 -9.30
C ASP A 26 11.25 -30.93 -8.32
N GLU A 27 11.48 -30.55 -7.07
CA GLU A 27 10.41 -30.52 -6.07
C GLU A 27 9.34 -29.47 -6.42
N CYS A 28 9.66 -28.44 -7.19
CA CYS A 28 8.72 -27.38 -7.58
C CYS A 28 7.68 -27.82 -8.63
N SER A 29 7.89 -28.96 -9.29
CA SER A 29 6.90 -29.56 -10.19
C SER A 29 5.57 -29.83 -9.46
N ASP A 30 5.62 -30.18 -8.18
CA ASP A 30 4.45 -30.35 -7.31
C ASP A 30 4.29 -29.16 -6.36
N ARG A 31 3.62 -28.08 -6.82
CA ARG A 31 3.45 -26.84 -6.04
C ARG A 31 2.90 -27.04 -4.62
N ILE A 32 2.04 -28.02 -4.42
CA ILE A 32 1.39 -28.31 -3.12
C ILE A 32 2.39 -28.93 -2.13
N LEU A 33 3.35 -29.71 -2.62
CA LEU A 33 4.36 -30.38 -1.81
C LEU A 33 5.59 -29.50 -1.57
N ALA A 34 5.93 -28.62 -2.53
CA ALA A 34 7.09 -27.78 -2.46
C ALA A 34 6.94 -26.62 -1.46
N CYS A 35 5.89 -25.81 -1.59
CA CYS A 35 5.68 -24.63 -0.77
C CYS A 35 4.36 -24.71 -0.02
N ARG A 36 4.33 -24.27 1.25
CA ARG A 36 3.13 -24.36 2.10
C ARG A 36 2.11 -23.27 1.78
N GLY A 37 2.56 -22.14 1.22
CA GLY A 37 1.70 -21.00 0.90
C GLY A 37 1.26 -20.97 -0.57
N LEU A 38 0.01 -20.55 -0.82
CA LEU A 38 -0.51 -20.27 -2.16
C LEU A 38 0.16 -19.04 -2.82
N ASP A 39 0.65 -18.10 -2.01
CA ASP A 39 1.32 -16.87 -2.44
C ASP A 39 2.86 -16.99 -2.40
N GLU A 40 3.38 -18.23 -2.49
CA GLU A 40 4.82 -18.53 -2.55
C GLU A 40 5.23 -18.95 -3.98
N ILE A 41 6.38 -18.46 -4.42
CA ILE A 41 7.05 -18.83 -5.66
C ILE A 41 8.12 -19.85 -5.31
N CYS A 42 7.98 -21.06 -5.84
CA CYS A 42 9.00 -22.10 -5.76
C CYS A 42 10.06 -21.89 -6.83
N THR A 43 11.33 -21.91 -6.44
CA THR A 43 12.48 -21.96 -7.37
C THR A 43 13.28 -23.22 -7.08
N ASN A 44 13.39 -24.10 -8.08
CA ASN A 44 14.21 -25.30 -7.98
C ASN A 44 15.70 -24.91 -8.03
N THR A 45 16.52 -25.53 -7.18
CA THR A 45 17.97 -25.35 -7.14
C THR A 45 18.65 -26.71 -7.20
N GLU A 46 19.92 -26.78 -7.58
CA GLU A 46 20.58 -28.09 -7.63
C GLU A 46 20.70 -28.70 -6.21
N GLY A 47 20.00 -29.81 -5.99
CA GLY A 47 19.95 -30.58 -4.75
C GLY A 47 18.94 -30.12 -3.71
N SER A 48 18.14 -29.08 -3.99
CA SER A 48 17.14 -28.52 -3.07
C SER A 48 16.19 -27.56 -3.80
N PHE A 49 15.17 -27.07 -3.13
CA PHE A 49 14.33 -25.98 -3.62
C PHE A 49 14.30 -24.81 -2.62
N ARG A 50 13.87 -23.63 -3.07
CA ARG A 50 13.57 -22.47 -2.21
C ARG A 50 12.18 -21.93 -2.49
N CYS A 51 11.50 -21.46 -1.44
CA CYS A 51 10.18 -20.82 -1.51
C CYS A 51 10.29 -19.36 -1.08
N ASP A 52 10.06 -18.46 -2.03
CA ASP A 52 10.06 -17.01 -1.80
C ASP A 52 8.62 -16.47 -1.88
N CYS A 53 8.28 -15.42 -1.13
CA CYS A 53 6.95 -14.82 -1.27
C CYS A 53 6.82 -14.14 -2.65
N ALA A 54 5.62 -14.20 -3.23
CA ALA A 54 5.33 -13.51 -4.48
C ALA A 54 5.57 -12.00 -4.39
N GLU A 55 5.70 -11.35 -5.54
CA GLU A 55 5.87 -9.90 -5.61
C GLU A 55 4.70 -9.19 -4.88
N GLY A 56 5.02 -8.20 -4.06
CA GLY A 56 4.04 -7.54 -3.20
C GLY A 56 3.69 -8.30 -1.91
N PHE A 57 4.33 -9.42 -1.58
CA PHE A 57 4.18 -10.13 -0.31
C PHE A 57 5.47 -10.09 0.53
N VAL A 58 5.34 -10.19 1.85
CA VAL A 58 6.43 -10.31 2.83
C VAL A 58 6.20 -11.52 3.72
N ARG A 59 7.29 -12.20 4.08
CA ARG A 59 7.26 -13.29 5.04
C ARG A 59 7.07 -12.72 6.45
N ARG A 60 5.93 -13.00 7.09
CA ARG A 60 5.67 -12.74 8.52
C ARG A 60 5.22 -14.04 9.18
N ASP A 61 5.87 -14.43 10.28
CA ASP A 61 5.49 -15.61 11.07
C ASP A 61 5.32 -16.89 10.23
N ALA A 62 6.26 -17.14 9.31
CA ALA A 62 6.27 -18.25 8.36
C ALA A 62 5.14 -18.27 7.31
N VAL A 63 4.35 -17.20 7.20
CA VAL A 63 3.31 -17.01 6.19
C VAL A 63 3.63 -15.81 5.31
N CYS A 64 3.34 -15.89 4.01
CA CYS A 64 3.43 -14.75 3.13
C CYS A 64 2.18 -13.88 3.29
N VAL A 65 2.36 -12.64 3.72
CA VAL A 65 1.29 -11.65 3.85
C VAL A 65 1.54 -10.53 2.85
N LYS A 66 0.48 -9.93 2.28
CA LYS A 66 0.65 -8.78 1.38
C LYS A 66 1.40 -7.66 2.10
N LYS A 67 2.39 -7.06 1.43
CA LYS A 67 3.03 -5.81 1.83
C LYS A 67 1.94 -4.73 1.81
N GLN A 68 1.38 -4.43 2.97
CA GLN A 68 0.72 -3.16 3.17
C GLN A 68 1.83 -2.10 3.10
N HIS A 69 2.08 -1.54 1.93
CA HIS A 69 2.92 -0.36 1.79
C HIS A 69 2.16 0.82 2.41
N PRO A 70 2.64 1.45 3.50
CA PRO A 70 2.10 2.72 3.95
C PRO A 70 2.67 3.83 3.04
N GLY A 71 2.29 3.85 1.76
CA GLY A 71 2.67 4.94 0.86
C GLY A 71 3.12 4.59 -0.56
N VAL A 72 2.70 3.46 -1.14
CA VAL A 72 2.64 3.37 -2.61
C VAL A 72 1.17 3.31 -2.94
N GLN A 73 0.62 4.45 -3.37
CA GLN A 73 -0.63 4.48 -4.11
C GLN A 73 -0.42 3.58 -5.33
N GLU A 74 -0.86 2.33 -5.27
CA GLU A 74 -1.50 1.77 -6.45
C GLU A 74 -2.69 2.70 -6.68
N LYS A 75 -2.53 3.67 -7.57
CA LYS A 75 -3.64 4.45 -8.09
C LYS A 75 -4.56 3.45 -8.77
N GLY A 76 -5.50 2.92 -7.99
CA GLY A 76 -6.68 2.29 -8.51
C GLY A 76 -7.35 3.28 -9.46
N LEU A 77 -7.89 2.75 -10.53
CA LEU A 77 -8.48 3.43 -11.69
C LEU A 77 -9.65 4.40 -11.36
N PHE A 78 -9.91 4.70 -10.08
CA PHE A 78 -11.02 5.52 -9.60
C PHE A 78 -10.66 6.38 -8.37
N GLU A 79 -9.38 6.70 -8.14
CA GLU A 79 -8.97 7.73 -7.15
C GLU A 79 -8.26 8.93 -7.81
N ASP A 80 -8.68 9.30 -9.01
CA ASP A 80 -8.61 10.68 -9.48
C ASP A 80 -10.05 11.24 -9.50
N ILE A 81 -10.76 11.14 -8.37
CA ILE A 81 -11.76 12.17 -8.05
C ILE A 81 -10.93 13.30 -7.46
N GLN A 82 -10.48 14.16 -8.36
CA GLN A 82 -9.89 15.46 -8.07
C GLN A 82 -10.62 16.11 -6.88
N ASP A 83 -9.89 16.28 -5.77
CA ASP A 83 -10.18 17.32 -4.76
C ASP A 83 -10.10 18.74 -5.37
N ASP A 84 -9.88 18.86 -6.68
CA ASP A 84 -9.80 20.09 -7.45
C ASP A 84 -11.19 20.58 -7.96
N GLU A 85 -12.26 19.79 -7.86
CA GLU A 85 -13.62 20.23 -8.28
C GLU A 85 -14.36 21.01 -7.19
N VAL A 86 -13.99 20.84 -5.91
CA VAL A 86 -14.70 21.49 -4.79
C VAL A 86 -14.23 22.94 -4.59
N GLU A 87 -13.02 23.30 -5.01
CA GLU A 87 -12.49 24.65 -4.86
C GLU A 87 -13.06 25.62 -5.92
N VAL A 88 -13.39 25.12 -7.11
CA VAL A 88 -13.95 25.94 -8.21
C VAL A 88 -15.43 26.26 -7.98
N LEU A 89 -16.22 25.32 -7.43
CA LEU A 89 -17.62 25.58 -7.06
C LEU A 89 -17.72 26.54 -5.86
N GLN A 90 -16.74 26.49 -4.94
CA GLN A 90 -16.63 27.41 -3.81
C GLN A 90 -16.35 28.85 -4.27
N GLN A 91 -15.47 29.05 -5.25
CA GLN A 91 -15.16 30.38 -5.80
C GLN A 91 -16.35 31.01 -6.54
N MET A 92 -17.13 30.21 -7.26
CA MET A 92 -18.38 30.66 -7.92
C MET A 92 -19.47 31.01 -6.90
N LEU A 93 -19.60 30.22 -5.82
CA LEU A 93 -20.56 30.48 -4.74
C LEU A 93 -20.20 31.73 -3.94
N PHE A 94 -18.91 31.94 -3.62
CA PHE A 94 -18.47 33.18 -2.96
C PHE A 94 -18.75 34.41 -3.80
N GLY A 95 -18.55 34.35 -5.12
CA GLY A 95 -18.87 35.45 -6.02
C GLY A 95 -20.36 35.82 -6.00
N VAL A 96 -21.25 34.84 -6.11
CA VAL A 96 -22.71 35.05 -6.08
C VAL A 96 -23.17 35.55 -4.71
N VAL A 97 -22.65 34.98 -3.63
CA VAL A 97 -22.95 35.42 -2.26
C VAL A 97 -22.48 36.86 -2.08
N LEU A 98 -21.21 37.19 -2.36
CA LEU A 98 -20.69 38.56 -2.21
C LEU A 98 -21.48 39.60 -3.02
N CYS A 99 -21.91 39.26 -4.24
CA CYS A 99 -22.80 40.12 -5.04
C CYS A 99 -24.15 40.34 -4.36
N ALA A 100 -24.80 39.28 -3.89
CA ALA A 100 -26.06 39.39 -3.14
C ALA A 100 -25.86 40.20 -1.84
N LEU A 101 -24.75 40.01 -1.14
CA LEU A 101 -24.43 40.74 0.09
C LEU A 101 -24.16 42.22 -0.17
N ALA A 102 -23.49 42.56 -1.26
CA ALA A 102 -23.30 43.96 -1.66
C ALA A 102 -24.64 44.64 -1.97
N THR A 103 -25.57 43.94 -2.63
CA THR A 103 -26.92 44.48 -2.89
C THR A 103 -27.79 44.62 -1.64
N LEU A 104 -27.51 43.84 -0.58
CA LEU A 104 -28.16 43.94 0.73
C LEU A 104 -27.51 45.02 1.61
N ALA A 105 -26.18 45.15 1.58
CA ALA A 105 -25.46 46.21 2.27
C ALA A 105 -25.85 47.60 1.76
N ALA A 106 -26.14 47.74 0.46
CA ALA A 106 -26.71 48.95 -0.12
C ALA A 106 -28.10 49.32 0.45
N LYS A 107 -28.82 48.37 1.08
CA LYS A 107 -30.08 48.62 1.80
C LYS A 107 -29.88 48.98 3.29
N GLY A 108 -28.66 48.89 3.83
CA GLY A 108 -28.31 49.42 5.15
C GLY A 108 -28.46 48.47 6.36
N ASP A 109 -28.52 47.15 6.17
CA ASP A 109 -28.70 46.20 7.28
C ASP A 109 -27.38 45.84 7.99
N LEU A 110 -27.04 46.58 9.05
CA LEU A 110 -25.83 46.43 9.87
C LEU A 110 -25.70 45.07 10.60
N VAL A 111 -26.79 44.33 10.75
CA VAL A 111 -26.77 42.99 11.38
C VAL A 111 -26.05 41.99 10.47
N TYR A 112 -26.19 42.12 9.15
CA TYR A 112 -25.67 41.15 8.20
C TYR A 112 -24.13 41.23 8.07
N THR A 113 -23.56 42.43 8.17
CA THR A 113 -22.11 42.63 8.08
C THR A 113 -21.36 42.02 9.27
N SER A 114 -21.96 42.04 10.47
CA SER A 114 -21.37 41.42 11.67
C SER A 114 -21.43 39.89 11.63
N VAL A 115 -22.53 39.31 11.12
CA VAL A 115 -22.66 37.87 10.89
C VAL A 115 -21.61 37.38 9.88
N PHE A 116 -21.38 38.14 8.80
CA PHE A 116 -20.38 37.79 7.80
C PHE A 116 -18.94 37.87 8.34
N MET A 117 -18.60 38.96 9.05
CA MET A 117 -17.30 39.09 9.71
C MET A 117 -17.06 37.97 10.73
N GLY A 118 -18.11 37.57 11.47
CA GLY A 118 -18.06 36.44 12.39
C GLY A 118 -17.81 35.11 11.68
N ALA A 119 -18.47 34.85 10.56
CA ALA A 119 -18.28 33.63 9.78
C ALA A 119 -16.86 33.56 9.17
N VAL A 120 -16.36 34.66 8.60
CA VAL A 120 -15.00 34.72 8.05
C VAL A 120 -13.95 34.51 9.15
N ALA A 121 -14.13 35.12 10.33
CA ALA A 121 -13.24 34.92 11.46
C ALA A 121 -13.26 33.48 11.98
N ALA A 122 -14.42 32.83 12.05
CA ALA A 122 -14.55 31.44 12.46
C ALA A 122 -13.88 30.48 11.47
N MET A 123 -14.06 30.71 10.16
CA MET A 123 -13.41 29.92 9.12
C MET A 123 -11.88 30.08 9.15
N ALA A 124 -11.38 31.31 9.33
CA ALA A 124 -9.95 31.57 9.48
C ALA A 124 -9.38 30.91 10.75
N GLY A 125 -10.13 30.96 11.86
CA GLY A 125 -9.75 30.31 13.12
C GLY A 125 -9.70 28.79 13.02
N TYR A 126 -10.70 28.16 12.40
CA TYR A 126 -10.71 26.71 12.14
C TYR A 126 -9.51 26.29 11.28
N TRP A 127 -9.25 27.04 10.21
CA TRP A 127 -8.15 26.74 9.29
C TRP A 127 -6.76 26.90 9.94
N LEU A 128 -6.58 27.93 10.78
CA LEU A 128 -5.35 28.11 11.57
C LEU A 128 -5.20 27.03 12.65
N SER A 129 -6.30 26.58 13.26
CA SER A 129 -6.28 25.49 14.26
C SER A 129 -5.89 24.16 13.62
N ASP A 130 -6.48 23.79 12.48
CA ASP A 130 -6.14 22.56 11.74
C ASP A 130 -4.66 22.55 11.31
N ARG A 131 -4.15 23.70 10.85
CA ARG A 131 -2.73 23.84 10.50
C ARG A 131 -1.82 23.82 11.74
N GLY A 132 -2.28 24.33 12.87
CA GLY A 132 -1.57 24.31 14.16
C GLY A 132 -1.43 22.90 14.75
N ASP A 133 -2.49 22.11 14.72
CA ASP A 133 -2.49 20.73 15.24
C ASP A 133 -1.55 19.82 14.43
N ARG A 134 -1.43 20.05 13.12
CA ARG A 134 -0.47 19.34 12.26
C ARG A 134 0.99 19.69 12.60
N LEU A 135 1.28 20.93 12.99
CA LEU A 135 2.62 21.38 13.38
C LEU A 135 2.98 20.93 14.80
N LEU A 136 2.03 20.92 15.74
CA LEU A 136 2.23 20.38 17.08
C LEU A 136 2.41 18.86 17.05
N GLY A 137 1.65 18.15 16.21
CA GLY A 137 1.80 16.71 16.01
C GLY A 137 3.16 16.30 15.45
N SER A 138 3.76 17.11 14.57
CA SER A 138 5.11 16.86 14.04
C SER A 138 6.22 17.18 15.04
N LEU A 139 6.04 18.21 15.87
CA LEU A 139 6.99 18.56 16.95
C LEU A 139 6.96 17.56 18.12
N LEU A 140 5.78 17.09 18.54
CA LEU A 140 5.65 16.10 19.62
C LEU A 140 6.12 14.70 19.22
N LYS A 141 6.12 14.38 17.92
CA LYS A 141 6.60 13.08 17.40
C LYS A 141 8.11 13.07 17.07
N GLY A 142 8.76 14.23 17.12
CA GLY A 142 10.18 14.43 16.80
C GLY A 142 11.13 14.48 18.01
N ARG A 143 10.68 14.14 19.22
CA ARG A 143 11.48 14.06 20.44
C ARG A 143 11.20 12.74 21.16
#